data_AF-A0A3S8WLX5-F1
#
_entry.id   AF-A0A3S8WLX5-F1
#
_cell.length_a   1.000
_cell.length_b   1.000
_cell.length_c   1.000
_cell.angle_alpha   90.00
_cell.angle_beta   90.00
_cell.angle_gamma   90.00
#
_symmetry.space_group_name_H-M   'P 1'
#
loop_
_entity.id
_entity.type
_entity.pdbx_description
1 polymer ?
#
loop_
_entity_poly.entity_id
_entity_poly.type
_entity_poly.pdbx_seq_one_letter_code
_entity_poly.pdbx_strand_id
1 'polypeptide(L)'
;MQKSVEASPATLENLRTTVRKVMQLPESEEVDTRTPRQLGAGSLQTVALQFRILQETSVNVEMSELVGDLSIADIAALIDERRPTTT
;
A
#
# COMPACT_ATOMS: atom_id res chain seq x y z
N MET A 1 0.52 -8.49 -23.34
CA MET A 1 -0.40 -9.08 -22.36
C MET A 1 0.35 -9.17 -21.04
N GLN A 2 0.31 -8.12 -20.23
CA GLN A 2 0.91 -8.12 -18.89
C GLN A 2 -0.13 -8.71 -17.94
N LYS A 3 0.22 -9.75 -17.23
CA LYS A 3 -0.63 -10.39 -16.23
C LYS A 3 -0.82 -9.35 -15.12
N SER A 4 -2.03 -8.82 -14.95
CA SER A 4 -2.36 -8.03 -13.76
C SER A 4 -2.17 -8.94 -12.57
N VAL A 5 -1.06 -8.76 -11.85
CA VAL A 5 -0.88 -9.44 -10.58
C VAL A 5 -1.80 -8.71 -9.61
N GLU A 6 -2.93 -9.34 -9.32
CA GLU A 6 -3.86 -8.83 -8.32
C GLU A 6 -3.34 -9.22 -6.95
N ALA A 7 -3.40 -8.28 -6.00
CA ALA A 7 -3.10 -8.58 -4.61
C ALA A 7 -4.04 -9.64 -4.06
N SER A 8 -3.56 -10.46 -3.14
CA SER A 8 -4.41 -11.28 -2.29
C SER A 8 -5.37 -10.39 -1.51
N PRO A 9 -6.64 -10.82 -1.31
CA PRO A 9 -7.64 -10.01 -0.61
C PRO A 9 -7.20 -9.57 0.80
N ALA A 10 -6.46 -10.44 1.50
CA ALA A 10 -5.95 -10.15 2.84
C ALA A 10 -4.90 -9.04 2.83
N THR A 11 -3.97 -9.02 1.87
CA THR A 11 -2.97 -7.96 1.75
C THR A 11 -3.62 -6.62 1.43
N LEU A 12 -4.58 -6.62 0.50
CA LEU A 12 -5.31 -5.41 0.13
C LEU A 12 -6.12 -4.86 1.31
N GLU A 13 -6.82 -5.71 2.05
CA GLU A 13 -7.60 -5.30 3.23
C GLU A 13 -6.71 -4.72 4.35
N ASN A 14 -5.58 -5.38 4.62
CA ASN A 14 -4.60 -4.90 5.60
C ASN A 14 -4.03 -3.55 5.19
N LEU A 15 -3.59 -3.43 3.93
CA LEU A 15 -3.04 -2.16 3.43
C LEU A 15 -4.09 -1.05 3.45
N ARG A 16 -5.33 -1.33 3.06
CA ARG A 16 -6.45 -0.38 3.13
C ARG A 16 -6.64 0.13 4.57
N THR A 17 -6.62 -0.78 5.54
CA THR A 17 -6.72 -0.42 6.96
C THR A 17 -5.57 0.46 7.41
N THR A 18 -4.34 0.13 7.01
CA THR A 18 -3.14 0.89 7.34
C THR A 18 -3.17 2.28 6.71
N VAL A 19 -3.53 2.40 5.43
CA VAL A 19 -3.67 3.68 4.73
C VAL A 19 -4.72 4.55 5.41
N ARG A 20 -5.91 4.02 5.74
CA ARG A 20 -6.94 4.79 6.44
C ARG A 20 -6.47 5.30 7.79
N LYS A 21 -5.77 4.48 8.57
CA LYS A 21 -5.21 4.89 9.87
C LYS A 21 -4.15 5.99 9.73
N VAL A 22 -3.22 5.83 8.78
CA VAL A 22 -2.12 6.80 8.57
C VAL A 22 -2.63 8.13 8.03
N MET A 23 -3.61 8.10 7.13
CA MET A 23 -4.18 9.28 6.48
C MET A 23 -5.39 9.86 7.22
N GLN A 24 -5.86 9.21 8.30
CA GLN A 24 -7.07 9.56 9.06
C GLN A 24 -8.33 9.66 8.17
N LEU A 25 -8.49 8.71 7.24
CA LEU A 25 -9.59 8.69 6.29
C LEU A 25 -10.82 7.98 6.90
N PRO A 26 -12.05 8.39 6.51
CA PRO A 26 -13.26 7.69 6.91
C PRO A 26 -13.35 6.30 6.26
N GLU A 27 -14.09 5.39 6.89
CA GLU A 27 -14.27 4.01 6.36
C GLU A 27 -14.99 3.97 5.01
N SER A 28 -15.81 4.99 4.71
CA SER A 28 -16.51 5.14 3.43
C SER A 28 -15.61 5.61 2.29
N GLU A 29 -14.39 6.07 2.58
CA GLU A 29 -13.48 6.55 1.54
C GLU A 29 -13.02 5.39 0.66
N GLU A 30 -13.12 5.59 -0.65
CA GLU A 30 -12.52 4.70 -1.66
C GLU A 30 -11.01 4.96 -1.71
N VAL A 31 -10.24 3.87 -1.56
CA VAL A 31 -8.79 3.91 -1.30
C VAL A 31 -8.03 3.12 -2.35
N ASP A 32 -8.57 1.99 -2.79
CA ASP A 32 -7.86 0.97 -3.57
C ASP A 32 -7.30 1.50 -4.89
N THR A 33 -8.09 2.31 -5.62
CA THR A 33 -7.72 2.80 -6.95
C THR A 33 -6.94 4.12 -6.92
N ARG A 34 -6.70 4.68 -5.73
CA ARG A 34 -6.05 5.99 -5.56
C ARG A 34 -4.60 5.84 -5.16
N THR A 35 -3.79 6.82 -5.55
CA THR A 35 -2.40 6.91 -5.09
C THR A 35 -2.34 7.44 -3.67
N PRO A 36 -1.28 7.14 -2.89
CA PRO A 36 -1.10 7.74 -1.56
C PRO A 36 -1.19 9.26 -1.59
N ARG A 37 -0.64 9.91 -2.63
CA ARG A 37 -0.72 11.36 -2.82
C ARG A 37 -2.15 11.86 -2.98
N GLN A 38 -2.97 11.19 -3.79
CA GLN A 38 -4.38 11.54 -3.96
C GLN A 38 -5.18 11.40 -2.66
N LEU A 39 -4.74 10.52 -1.76
CA LEU A 39 -5.32 10.29 -0.43
C LEU A 39 -4.80 11.26 0.64
N GLY A 40 -3.99 12.25 0.26
CA GLY A 40 -3.47 13.28 1.17
C GLY A 40 -2.14 12.92 1.83
N ALA A 41 -1.39 11.93 1.31
CA ALA A 41 -0.07 11.62 1.83
C ALA A 41 0.92 12.78 1.61
N GLY A 42 1.28 13.45 2.69
CA GLY A 42 2.47 14.30 2.77
C GLY A 42 3.69 13.49 3.22
N SER A 43 4.86 14.15 3.28
CA SER A 43 6.14 13.48 3.58
C SER A 43 6.10 12.62 4.85
N LEU A 44 5.47 13.10 5.92
CA LEU A 44 5.35 12.35 7.17
C LEU A 44 4.46 11.12 7.03
N GLN A 45 3.32 11.27 6.35
CA GLN A 45 2.38 10.18 6.11
C GLN A 45 2.99 9.10 5.20
N THR A 46 3.76 9.50 4.18
CA THR A 46 4.45 8.57 3.29
C THR A 46 5.50 7.75 4.05
N VAL A 47 6.32 8.39 4.87
CA VAL A 47 7.30 7.68 5.73
C VAL A 47 6.58 6.78 6.74
N ALA A 48 5.49 7.26 7.34
CA ALA A 48 4.70 6.46 8.27
C ALA A 48 4.12 5.22 7.59
N LEU A 49 3.56 5.36 6.38
CA LEU A 49 3.02 4.28 5.57
C LEU A 49 4.12 3.26 5.22
N GLN A 50 5.27 3.72 4.72
CA GLN A 50 6.42 2.88 4.41
C GLN A 50 6.83 2.03 5.61
N PHE A 51 6.95 2.66 6.78
CA PHE A 51 7.35 1.96 8.00
C PHE A 51 6.32 0.90 8.42
N ARG A 52 5.01 1.18 8.30
CA ARG A 52 3.99 0.18 8.66
C ARG A 52 3.98 -0.99 7.68
N ILE A 53 4.10 -0.73 6.38
CA ILE A 53 4.22 -1.80 5.38
C ILE A 53 5.39 -2.72 5.71
N LEU A 54 6.57 -2.15 5.99
CA LEU A 54 7.74 -2.93 6.36
C LEU A 54 7.53 -3.75 7.64
N GLN A 55 6.96 -3.14 8.68
CA GLN A 55 6.69 -3.82 9.96
C GLN A 55 5.67 -4.95 9.83
N GLU A 56 4.60 -4.75 9.06
CA GLU A 56 3.46 -5.67 8.98
C GLU A 56 3.70 -6.79 7.96
N THR A 57 4.49 -6.53 6.92
CA THR A 57 4.62 -7.44 5.77
C THR A 57 6.04 -7.95 5.56
N SER A 58 7.03 -7.39 6.26
CA SER A 58 8.47 -7.59 6.01
C SER A 58 8.92 -7.22 4.59
N VAL A 59 8.10 -6.49 3.84
CA VAL A 59 8.41 -6.01 2.49
C VAL A 59 8.84 -4.55 2.55
N ASN A 60 9.97 -4.25 1.93
CA ASN A 60 10.37 -2.88 1.69
C ASN A 60 9.70 -2.36 0.41
N VAL A 61 8.88 -1.31 0.56
CA VAL A 61 8.33 -0.52 -0.55
C VAL A 61 9.09 0.79 -0.59
N GLU A 62 9.69 1.11 -1.74
CA GLU A 62 10.55 2.28 -1.87
C GLU A 62 9.74 3.58 -1.83
N MET A 63 10.36 4.67 -1.37
CA MET A 63 9.70 5.97 -1.32
C MET A 63 9.24 6.45 -2.71
N SER A 64 9.99 6.14 -3.76
CA SER A 64 9.61 6.44 -5.14
C SER A 64 8.32 5.73 -5.57
N GLU A 65 8.05 4.54 -5.03
CA GLU A 65 6.84 3.75 -5.32
C GLU A 65 5.63 4.32 -4.60
N LEU A 66 5.80 4.84 -3.38
CA LEU A 66 4.72 5.47 -2.60
C LEU A 66 4.39 6.90 -3.05
N VAL A 67 5.36 7.63 -3.60
CA VAL A 67 5.20 9.02 -4.07
C VAL A 67 4.82 9.09 -5.56
N GLY A 68 5.06 8.00 -6.29
CA GLY A 68 4.75 7.86 -7.71
C GLY A 68 3.27 7.61 -7.99
N ASP A 69 3.00 6.90 -9.09
CA ASP A 69 1.66 6.74 -9.65
C ASP A 69 1.00 5.40 -9.27
N LEU A 70 1.58 4.64 -8.33
CA LEU A 70 0.99 3.38 -7.90
C LEU A 70 -0.24 3.63 -7.04
N SER A 71 -1.33 2.95 -7.39
CA SER A 71 -2.52 2.89 -6.54
C SER A 71 -2.26 2.02 -5.30
N ILE A 72 -3.13 2.10 -4.31
CA ILE A 72 -3.05 1.21 -3.14
C ILE A 72 -3.19 -0.27 -3.56
N ALA A 73 -4.01 -0.58 -4.56
CA ALA A 73 -4.12 -1.92 -5.10
C ALA A 73 -2.80 -2.41 -5.74
N ASP A 74 -2.12 -1.55 -6.50
CA ASP A 74 -0.81 -1.88 -7.09
C ASP A 74 0.26 -2.09 -6.02
N ILE A 75 0.26 -1.27 -4.97
CA ILE A 75 1.18 -1.44 -3.83
C ILE A 75 0.89 -2.76 -3.09
N ALA A 76 -0.38 -3.13 -2.93
CA ALA A 76 -0.73 -4.41 -2.33
C ALA A 76 -0.23 -5.60 -3.17
N ALA A 77 -0.35 -5.52 -4.50
CA ALA A 77 0.16 -6.54 -5.41
C ALA A 77 1.68 -6.64 -5.31
N LEU A 78 2.37 -5.50 -5.28
CA LEU A 78 3.81 -5.39 -5.09
C LEU A 78 4.28 -6.05 -3.79
N ILE A 79 3.52 -5.87 -2.72
CA ILE A 79 3.79 -6.51 -1.43
C ILE A 79 3.70 -8.03 -1.55
N ASP A 80 2.65 -8.55 -2.19
CA ASP A 80 2.49 -10.00 -2.35
C ASP A 80 3.57 -10.61 -3.23
N GLU A 81 3.98 -9.92 -4.30
CA GLU A 81 5.08 -10.35 -5.17
C GLU A 81 6.42 -10.45 -4.44
N ARG A 82 6.68 -9.52 -3.53
CA ARG A 82 7.95 -9.40 -2.79
C ARG A 82 7.95 -10.11 -1.45
N ARG A 83 6.79 -10.60 -1.00
CA ARG A 83 6.70 -11.27 0.28
C ARG A 83 7.65 -12.47 0.29
N PRO A 84 8.50 -12.62 1.31
CA PRO A 84 9.32 -13.80 1.41
C PRO A 84 8.41 -15.03 1.53
N THR A 85 8.51 -15.96 0.59
CA THR A 85 7.89 -17.27 0.71
C THR A 85 8.57 -17.96 1.89
N THR A 86 7.96 -17.93 3.07
CA THR A 86 8.38 -18.81 4.17
C THR A 86 8.20 -20.24 3.70
N THR A 87 9.32 -20.86 3.33
CA THR A 87 9.48 -22.30 3.09
C THR A 87 9.74 -22.98 4.41
#